data_AF-A0AAE3KG95-F1
#
_entry.id   AF-A0AAE3KG95-F1
#
_cell.length_a   1.000
_cell.length_b   1.000
_cell.length_c   1.000
_cell.angle_alpha   90.00
_cell.angle_beta   90.00
_cell.angle_gamma   90.00
#
_symmetry.space_group_name_H-M   'P 1'
#
loop_
_entity.id
_entity.type
_entity.pdbx_description
1 polymer ?
#
loop_
_entity_poly.entity_id
_entity_poly.type
_entity_poly.pdbx_seq_one_letter_code
_entity_poly.pdbx_strand_id
1 'polypeptide(L)'
;MSEFWLLLLALVIGMACGVLATCAHRNRPDPAAPSPESVSLRTERARIRELLDAVGELDRGLAAVLAHGPLGAAELAEVDLLARIDRLTSSGDPLVLDGVVIDQLRRSVETIASHPFPAQGVLRAALAERAGGALETTLWALVRDAAGSGAAQHVAAHAARECLVEVRDELERELALRTGVTQPALSGSLH
;
A
#
# COMPACT_ATOMS: atom_id res chain seq x y z
N MET A 1 70.46 -1.99 -0.11
CA MET A 1 70.08 -0.65 -0.63
C MET A 1 69.25 -0.70 -1.93
N SER A 2 68.81 -1.87 -2.42
CA SER A 2 68.05 -2.02 -3.67
C SER A 2 66.52 -2.04 -3.52
N GLU A 3 65.99 -2.31 -2.32
CA GLU A 3 64.54 -2.53 -2.10
C GLU A 3 63.74 -1.21 -2.06
N PHE A 4 64.35 -0.12 -1.60
CA PHE A 4 63.72 1.20 -1.57
C PHE A 4 63.39 1.73 -2.97
N TRP A 5 64.21 1.37 -3.98
CA TRP A 5 64.00 1.81 -5.36
C TRP A 5 62.78 1.15 -6.01
N LEU A 6 62.49 -0.11 -5.66
CA LEU A 6 61.31 -0.82 -6.17
C LEU A 6 60.01 -0.27 -5.57
N LEU A 7 60.01 0.07 -4.27
CA LEU A 7 58.87 0.71 -3.61
C LEU A 7 58.59 2.10 -4.17
N LEU A 8 59.64 2.87 -4.46
CA LEU A 8 59.49 4.20 -5.05
C LEU A 8 58.92 4.12 -6.49
N LEU A 9 59.39 3.15 -7.27
CA LEU A 9 58.93 2.95 -8.65
C LEU A 9 57.45 2.49 -8.68
N ALA A 10 57.07 1.59 -7.78
CA ALA A 10 55.68 1.13 -7.65
C ALA A 10 54.73 2.26 -7.23
N LEU A 11 55.17 3.16 -6.33
CA LEU A 11 54.39 4.31 -5.89
C LEU A 11 54.16 5.29 -7.05
N VAL A 12 55.20 5.60 -7.85
CA VAL A 12 55.10 6.51 -9.00
C VAL A 12 54.18 5.94 -10.08
N ILE A 13 54.29 4.63 -10.37
CA ILE A 13 53.41 3.96 -11.33
C ILE A 13 51.96 3.94 -10.82
N GLY A 14 51.74 3.66 -9.53
CA GLY A 14 50.41 3.69 -8.92
C GLY A 14 49.77 5.09 -8.97
N MET A 15 50.55 6.15 -8.73
CA MET A 15 50.07 7.53 -8.83
C MET A 15 49.75 7.93 -10.27
N ALA A 16 50.60 7.55 -11.23
CA ALA A 16 50.36 7.82 -12.65
C ALA A 16 49.12 7.08 -13.17
N CYS A 17 48.93 5.81 -12.80
CA CYS A 17 47.73 5.04 -13.14
C CYS A 17 46.47 5.62 -12.47
N GLY A 18 46.55 6.05 -11.21
CA GLY A 18 45.44 6.68 -10.50
C GLY A 18 45.02 8.02 -11.14
N VAL A 19 45.98 8.87 -11.50
CA VAL A 19 45.72 10.16 -12.15
C VAL A 19 45.14 9.95 -13.55
N LEU A 20 45.66 9.00 -14.32
CA LEU A 20 45.14 8.69 -15.66
C LEU A 20 43.72 8.10 -15.62
N ALA A 21 43.41 7.24 -14.64
CA ALA A 21 42.04 6.74 -14.42
C ALA A 21 41.08 7.88 -14.04
N THR A 22 41.55 8.84 -13.25
CA THR A 22 40.74 10.00 -12.84
C THR A 22 40.55 11.02 -13.97
N CYS A 23 41.55 11.21 -14.84
CA CYS A 23 41.45 12.06 -16.03
C CYS A 23 40.60 11.42 -17.14
N ALA A 24 40.69 10.11 -17.34
CA ALA A 24 39.85 9.39 -18.30
C ALA A 24 38.38 9.36 -17.87
N HIS A 25 38.09 9.34 -16.57
CA HIS A 25 36.71 9.41 -16.08
C HIS A 25 36.07 10.80 -16.26
N ARG A 26 36.88 11.86 -16.29
CA ARG A 26 36.43 13.26 -16.40
C ARG A 26 36.08 13.70 -17.83
N ASN A 27 36.49 12.93 -18.83
CA ASN A 27 36.20 13.18 -20.25
C ASN A 27 35.04 12.35 -20.81
N ARG A 28 34.25 11.70 -19.95
CA ARG A 28 32.93 11.24 -20.39
C ARG A 28 32.08 12.49 -20.64
N PRO A 29 31.51 12.69 -21.84
CA PRO A 29 30.55 13.75 -22.04
C PRO A 29 29.48 13.59 -20.97
N ASP A 30 29.23 14.67 -20.22
CA ASP A 30 28.14 14.74 -19.25
C ASP A 30 26.91 14.07 -19.87
N PRO A 31 26.34 13.02 -19.25
CA PRO A 31 25.01 12.60 -19.66
C PRO A 31 24.13 13.82 -19.40
N ALA A 32 23.73 14.48 -20.50
CA ALA A 32 23.02 15.75 -20.53
C ALA A 32 22.17 15.92 -19.27
N ALA A 33 22.47 16.96 -18.48
CA ALA A 33 21.74 17.25 -17.25
C ALA A 33 20.25 17.08 -17.56
N PRO A 34 19.54 16.18 -16.84
CA PRO A 34 18.20 15.81 -17.24
C PRO A 34 17.33 17.06 -17.31
N SER A 35 16.60 17.23 -18.42
CA SER A 35 15.70 18.36 -18.57
C SER A 35 14.73 18.40 -17.38
N PRO A 36 14.35 19.59 -16.87
CA PRO A 36 13.46 19.71 -15.72
C PRO A 36 12.13 18.96 -15.92
N GLU A 37 11.64 18.87 -17.16
CA GLU A 37 10.47 18.08 -17.54
C GLU A 37 10.67 16.57 -17.37
N SER A 38 11.87 16.05 -17.67
CA SER A 38 12.17 14.62 -17.48
C SER A 38 12.29 14.24 -15.99
N VAL A 39 12.62 15.21 -15.14
CA VAL A 39 12.69 15.03 -13.69
C VAL A 39 11.29 15.05 -13.10
N SER A 40 10.45 16.03 -13.48
CA SER A 40 9.05 16.08 -13.02
C SER A 40 8.24 14.85 -13.42
N LEU A 41 8.39 14.36 -14.66
CA LEU A 41 7.73 13.13 -15.11
C LEU A 41 8.22 11.88 -14.35
N ARG A 42 9.50 11.80 -14.01
CA ARG A 42 10.03 10.69 -13.21
C ARG A 42 9.51 10.73 -11.78
N THR A 43 9.46 11.92 -11.17
CA THR A 43 8.91 12.12 -9.83
C THR A 43 7.43 11.74 -9.78
N GLU A 44 6.63 12.16 -10.75
CA GLU A 44 5.21 11.77 -10.74
C GLU A 44 5.04 10.26 -10.93
N ARG A 45 5.78 9.64 -11.85
CA ARG A 45 5.70 8.19 -12.04
C ARG A 45 6.10 7.42 -10.77
N ALA A 46 7.05 7.93 -10.00
CA ALA A 46 7.39 7.36 -8.69
C ALA A 46 6.22 7.49 -7.72
N ARG A 47 5.61 8.68 -7.64
CA ARG A 47 4.43 8.95 -6.80
C ARG A 47 3.23 8.05 -7.13
N ILE A 48 2.90 7.87 -8.41
CA ILE A 48 1.78 7.00 -8.82
C ILE A 48 2.07 5.53 -8.44
N ARG A 49 3.33 5.08 -8.55
CA ARG A 49 3.69 3.73 -8.10
C ARG A 49 3.58 3.58 -6.58
N GLU A 50 4.01 4.58 -5.82
CA GLU A 50 3.82 4.60 -4.37
C GLU A 50 2.33 4.53 -3.98
N LEU A 51 1.46 5.23 -4.72
CA LEU A 51 0.01 5.16 -4.53
C LEU A 51 -0.54 3.76 -4.87
N LEU A 52 -0.08 3.13 -5.95
CA LEU A 52 -0.46 1.76 -6.30
C LEU A 52 0.01 0.75 -5.25
N ASP A 53 1.21 0.93 -4.69
CA ASP A 53 1.72 0.10 -3.59
C ASP A 53 0.86 0.27 -2.33
N ALA A 54 0.45 1.50 -2.01
CA ALA A 54 -0.46 1.79 -0.90
C ALA A 54 -1.85 1.16 -1.10
N VAL A 55 -2.39 1.19 -2.33
CA VAL A 55 -3.61 0.46 -2.70
C VAL A 55 -3.43 -1.04 -2.49
N GLY A 56 -2.30 -1.62 -2.88
CA GLY A 56 -1.98 -3.03 -2.66
C GLY A 56 -1.82 -3.40 -1.18
N GLU A 57 -1.30 -2.50 -0.34
CA GLU A 57 -1.32 -2.66 1.12
C GLU A 57 -2.73 -2.65 1.69
N LEU A 58 -3.60 -1.76 1.21
CA LEU A 58 -4.98 -1.68 1.68
C LEU A 58 -5.79 -2.90 1.24
N ASP A 59 -5.66 -3.36 -0.01
CA ASP A 59 -6.34 -4.57 -0.50
C ASP A 59 -5.91 -5.81 0.28
N ARG A 60 -4.62 -5.96 0.64
CA ARG A 60 -4.17 -7.03 1.53
C ARG A 60 -4.80 -6.95 2.92
N GLY A 61 -4.97 -5.75 3.46
CA GLY A 61 -5.65 -5.55 4.74
C GLY A 61 -7.13 -5.94 4.67
N LEU A 62 -7.83 -5.51 3.63
CA LEU A 62 -9.24 -5.87 3.41
C LEU A 62 -9.41 -7.37 3.12
N ALA A 63 -8.49 -7.98 2.38
CA ALA A 63 -8.46 -9.42 2.18
C ALA A 63 -8.32 -10.19 3.50
N ALA A 64 -7.55 -9.67 4.46
CA ALA A 64 -7.46 -10.27 5.79
C ALA A 64 -8.80 -10.26 6.53
N VAL A 65 -9.55 -9.15 6.47
CA VAL A 65 -10.92 -9.04 7.04
C VAL A 65 -11.87 -10.05 6.38
N LEU A 66 -11.80 -10.21 5.06
CA LEU A 66 -12.66 -11.14 4.33
C LEU A 66 -12.29 -12.61 4.57
N ALA A 67 -11.00 -12.93 4.76
CA ALA A 67 -10.52 -14.31 4.85
C ALA A 67 -10.57 -14.89 6.27
N HIS A 68 -10.29 -14.09 7.30
CA HIS A 68 -10.20 -14.58 8.69
C HIS A 68 -11.52 -14.47 9.45
N GLY A 69 -12.58 -14.02 8.78
CA GLY A 69 -13.85 -13.70 9.41
C GLY A 69 -13.78 -12.37 10.17
N PRO A 70 -14.82 -12.07 10.97
CA PRO A 70 -14.94 -10.77 11.61
C PRO A 70 -13.85 -10.60 12.66
N LEU A 71 -13.09 -9.52 12.52
CA LEU A 71 -11.92 -9.23 13.33
C LEU A 71 -12.33 -8.57 14.65
N GLY A 72 -11.67 -8.97 15.73
CA GLY A 72 -11.78 -8.29 17.01
C GLY A 72 -10.99 -6.98 17.01
N ALA A 73 -11.10 -6.22 18.10
CA ALA A 73 -10.44 -4.92 18.20
C ALA A 73 -8.90 -4.99 18.11
N ALA A 74 -8.29 -6.07 18.62
CA ALA A 74 -6.85 -6.26 18.56
C ALA A 74 -6.39 -6.56 17.14
N GLU A 75 -7.09 -7.47 16.45
CA GLU A 75 -6.78 -7.84 15.07
C GLU A 75 -7.02 -6.65 14.12
N LEU A 76 -8.07 -5.85 14.34
CA LEU A 76 -8.29 -4.62 13.59
C LEU A 76 -7.16 -3.60 13.79
N ALA A 77 -6.61 -3.49 15.00
CA ALA A 77 -5.47 -2.63 15.29
C ALA A 77 -4.18 -3.12 14.61
N GLU A 78 -4.00 -4.43 14.44
CA GLU A 78 -2.85 -4.99 13.71
C GLU A 78 -2.95 -4.76 12.20
N VAL A 79 -4.16 -4.83 11.63
CA VAL A 79 -4.36 -4.53 10.21
C VAL A 79 -4.20 -3.04 9.94
N ASP A 80 -4.66 -2.18 10.84
CA ASP A 80 -4.50 -0.71 10.80
C ASP A 80 -4.99 -0.10 9.47
N LEU A 81 -6.22 -0.43 9.08
CA LEU A 81 -6.82 0.04 7.83
C LEU A 81 -6.95 1.57 7.77
N LEU A 82 -7.19 2.20 8.93
CA LEU A 82 -7.33 3.66 9.02
C LEU A 82 -5.99 4.36 8.72
N ALA A 83 -4.87 3.91 9.27
CA ALA A 83 -3.59 4.51 8.92
C ALA A 83 -3.18 4.24 7.46
N ARG A 84 -3.61 3.10 6.89
CA ARG A 84 -3.37 2.78 5.47
C ARG A 84 -4.14 3.73 4.53
N ILE A 85 -5.40 4.04 4.82
CA ILE A 85 -6.16 4.99 4.01
C ILE A 85 -5.68 6.43 4.22
N ASP A 86 -5.26 6.80 5.43
CA ASP A 86 -4.66 8.11 5.68
C ASP A 86 -3.36 8.30 4.89
N ARG A 87 -2.54 7.25 4.75
CA ARG A 87 -1.38 7.27 3.85
C ARG A 87 -1.77 7.45 2.38
N LEU A 88 -2.80 6.77 1.89
CA LEU A 88 -3.30 6.92 0.52
C LEU A 88 -3.79 8.35 0.25
N THR A 89 -4.51 8.95 1.20
CA THR A 89 -5.08 10.30 1.05
C THR A 89 -4.08 11.43 1.27
N SER A 90 -3.08 11.25 2.14
CA SER A 90 -2.02 12.25 2.38
C SER A 90 -0.97 12.29 1.27
N SER A 91 -0.77 11.19 0.54
CA SER A 91 0.13 11.12 -0.61
C SER A 91 -0.56 11.47 -1.94
N GLY A 92 -1.88 11.37 -2.00
CA GLY A 92 -2.69 11.70 -3.17
C GLY A 92 -2.75 13.20 -3.44
N ASP A 93 -2.52 13.60 -4.69
CA ASP A 93 -2.94 14.91 -5.16
C ASP A 93 -4.45 14.82 -5.42
N PRO A 94 -5.29 15.77 -4.96
CA PRO A 94 -6.72 15.77 -5.26
C PRO A 94 -7.05 15.82 -6.76
N LEU A 95 -6.06 16.08 -7.62
CA LEU A 95 -6.20 16.05 -9.07
C LEU A 95 -6.24 14.65 -9.70
N VAL A 96 -5.77 13.60 -9.00
CA VAL A 96 -5.64 12.24 -9.57
C VAL A 96 -6.73 11.29 -9.09
N LEU A 97 -7.33 11.53 -7.93
CA LEU A 97 -8.28 10.61 -7.30
C LEU A 97 -9.64 11.28 -7.14
N ASP A 98 -10.71 10.60 -7.54
CA ASP A 98 -12.07 11.06 -7.28
C ASP A 98 -12.33 11.10 -5.76
N GLY A 99 -12.52 12.31 -5.24
CA GLY A 99 -12.80 12.54 -3.83
C GLY A 99 -14.03 11.78 -3.33
N VAL A 100 -15.04 11.56 -4.18
CA VAL A 100 -16.23 10.80 -3.80
C VAL A 100 -15.90 9.34 -3.52
N VAL A 101 -15.09 8.72 -4.37
CA VAL A 101 -14.65 7.33 -4.24
C VAL A 101 -13.77 7.17 -3.00
N ILE A 102 -12.86 8.11 -2.77
CA ILE A 102 -11.98 8.12 -1.58
C ILE A 102 -12.78 8.31 -0.28
N ASP A 103 -13.77 9.19 -0.27
CA ASP A 103 -14.66 9.38 0.89
C ASP A 103 -15.52 8.15 1.16
N GLN A 104 -15.96 7.45 0.12
CA GLN A 104 -16.71 6.21 0.27
C GLN A 104 -15.82 5.06 0.78
N LEU A 105 -14.58 4.98 0.29
CA LEU A 105 -13.57 4.06 0.80
C LEU A 105 -13.31 4.33 2.30
N ARG A 106 -13.14 5.59 2.68
CA ARG A 106 -12.93 6.01 4.07
C ARG A 106 -14.08 5.61 4.97
N ARG A 107 -15.31 5.94 4.59
CA ARG A 107 -16.52 5.55 5.34
C ARG A 107 -16.64 4.04 5.51
N SER A 108 -16.26 3.27 4.48
CA SER A 108 -16.27 1.81 4.55
C SER A 108 -15.23 1.29 5.55
N VAL A 109 -14.01 1.82 5.52
CA VAL A 109 -12.96 1.47 6.49
C VAL A 109 -13.35 1.87 7.93
N GLU A 110 -13.93 3.05 8.12
CA GLU A 110 -14.44 3.51 9.42
C GLU A 110 -15.54 2.59 9.95
N THR A 111 -16.43 2.10 9.07
CA THR A 111 -17.46 1.12 9.41
C THR A 111 -16.85 -0.20 9.87
N ILE A 112 -15.77 -0.66 9.24
CA ILE A 112 -15.06 -1.87 9.71
C ILE A 112 -14.51 -1.65 11.13
N ALA A 113 -13.87 -0.49 11.37
CA ALA A 113 -13.25 -0.16 12.65
C ALA A 113 -14.27 0.03 13.79
N SER A 114 -15.48 0.53 13.50
CA SER A 114 -16.51 0.78 14.51
C SER A 114 -17.30 -0.46 14.93
N HIS A 115 -17.11 -1.59 14.25
CA HIS A 115 -17.84 -2.83 14.49
C HIS A 115 -16.92 -4.00 14.91
N PRO A 116 -16.06 -3.86 15.93
CA PRO A 116 -15.18 -4.97 16.34
C PRO A 116 -15.99 -6.19 16.76
N PHE A 117 -15.53 -7.37 16.37
CA PHE A 117 -16.12 -8.62 16.84
C PHE A 117 -15.79 -8.85 18.32
N PRO A 118 -16.73 -9.38 19.13
CA PRO A 118 -16.47 -9.60 20.54
C PRO A 118 -15.29 -10.56 20.77
N ALA A 119 -14.45 -10.22 21.74
CA ALA A 119 -13.30 -11.03 22.10
C ALA A 119 -13.72 -12.44 22.57
N GLN A 120 -12.89 -13.45 22.29
CA GLN A 120 -13.18 -14.84 22.63
C GLN A 120 -13.47 -15.05 24.14
N GLY A 121 -12.82 -14.29 25.01
CA GLY A 121 -13.07 -14.33 26.46
C GLY A 121 -14.50 -13.93 26.85
N VAL A 122 -15.06 -12.93 26.16
CA VAL A 122 -16.45 -12.46 26.37
C VAL A 122 -17.44 -13.53 25.94
N LEU A 123 -17.20 -14.15 24.77
CA LEU A 123 -18.03 -15.26 24.27
C LEU A 123 -17.98 -16.47 25.21
N ARG A 124 -16.81 -16.82 25.74
CA ARG A 124 -16.64 -17.93 26.70
C ARG A 124 -17.32 -17.65 28.03
N ALA A 125 -17.23 -16.44 28.56
CA ALA A 125 -17.90 -16.05 29.80
C ALA A 125 -19.43 -16.15 29.66
N ALA A 126 -19.99 -15.63 28.56
CA ALA A 126 -21.43 -15.73 28.29
C ALA A 126 -21.93 -17.17 28.16
N LEU A 127 -21.12 -18.07 27.57
CA LEU A 127 -21.44 -19.50 27.50
C LEU A 127 -21.40 -20.18 28.87
N ALA A 128 -20.44 -19.82 29.73
CA ALA A 128 -20.33 -20.36 31.08
C ALA A 128 -21.51 -19.93 31.98
N GLU A 129 -21.99 -18.69 31.85
CA GLU A 129 -23.17 -18.19 32.57
C GLU A 129 -24.45 -18.93 32.17
N ARG A 130 -24.62 -19.27 30.88
CA ARG A 130 -25.74 -20.12 30.42
C ARG A 130 -25.69 -21.52 31.04
N ALA A 131 -24.52 -22.12 31.16
CA ALA A 131 -24.36 -23.43 31.80
C ALA A 131 -24.72 -23.40 33.30
N GLY A 132 -24.64 -22.22 33.95
CA GLY A 132 -25.06 -21.97 35.33
C GLY A 132 -26.56 -21.70 35.53
N GLY A 133 -27.39 -21.80 34.49
CA GLY A 133 -28.85 -21.67 34.58
C GLY A 133 -29.39 -20.24 34.55
N ALA A 134 -28.54 -19.23 34.34
CA ALA A 134 -28.94 -17.82 34.25
C ALA A 134 -28.90 -17.32 32.79
N LEU A 135 -30.05 -16.79 32.35
CA LEU A 135 -30.27 -15.85 31.24
C LEU A 135 -29.78 -16.26 29.83
N GLU A 136 -30.59 -17.09 29.19
CA GLU A 136 -30.60 -17.34 27.74
C GLU A 136 -30.66 -16.05 26.88
N THR A 137 -31.31 -15.00 27.38
CA THR A 137 -31.48 -13.73 26.66
C THR A 137 -30.17 -12.96 26.47
N THR A 138 -29.25 -13.00 27.45
CA THR A 138 -27.96 -12.31 27.36
C THR A 138 -27.06 -12.96 26.31
N LEU A 139 -27.03 -14.30 26.26
CA LEU A 139 -26.28 -15.03 25.23
C LEU A 139 -26.85 -14.75 23.83
N TRP A 140 -28.18 -14.77 23.68
CA TRP A 140 -28.80 -14.47 22.39
C TRP A 140 -28.55 -13.03 21.92
N ALA A 141 -28.55 -12.06 22.84
CA ALA A 141 -28.18 -10.68 22.52
C ALA A 141 -26.72 -10.60 22.05
N LEU A 142 -25.79 -11.22 22.77
CA LEU A 142 -24.37 -11.25 22.39
C LEU A 142 -24.13 -11.90 21.04
N VAL A 143 -24.79 -13.03 20.74
CA VAL A 143 -24.68 -13.70 19.44
C VAL A 143 -25.25 -12.83 18.33
N ARG A 144 -26.37 -12.15 18.56
CA ARG A 144 -26.97 -11.23 17.58
C ARG A 144 -26.04 -10.05 17.30
N ASP A 145 -25.47 -9.45 18.33
CA ASP A 145 -24.53 -8.32 18.18
C ASP A 145 -23.26 -8.78 17.45
N ALA A 146 -22.72 -9.95 17.80
CA ALA A 146 -21.56 -10.53 17.14
C ALA A 146 -21.83 -10.77 15.63
N ALA A 147 -22.98 -11.36 15.30
CA ALA A 147 -23.39 -11.59 13.93
C ALA A 147 -23.60 -10.26 13.16
N GLY A 148 -24.19 -9.27 13.81
CA GLY A 148 -24.38 -7.93 13.25
C GLY A 148 -23.05 -7.23 12.96
N SER A 149 -22.12 -7.22 13.91
CA SER A 149 -20.77 -6.68 13.72
C SER A 149 -20.03 -7.40 12.60
N GLY A 150 -20.10 -8.73 12.55
CA GLY A 150 -19.41 -9.47 11.50
C GLY A 150 -19.99 -9.23 10.10
N ALA A 151 -21.32 -9.15 9.99
CA ALA A 151 -21.97 -8.78 8.73
C ALA A 151 -21.60 -7.36 8.29
N ALA A 152 -21.58 -6.40 9.23
CA ALA A 152 -21.20 -5.01 8.95
C ALA A 152 -19.76 -4.92 8.43
N GLN A 153 -18.80 -5.59 9.09
CA GLN A 153 -17.42 -5.65 8.60
C GLN A 153 -17.31 -6.27 7.21
N HIS A 154 -18.03 -7.37 6.96
CA HIS A 154 -17.94 -8.08 5.69
C HIS A 154 -18.50 -7.27 4.52
N VAL A 155 -19.67 -6.63 4.71
CA VAL A 155 -20.29 -5.76 3.71
C VAL A 155 -19.41 -4.53 3.45
N ALA A 156 -18.91 -3.89 4.51
CA ALA A 156 -18.05 -2.73 4.38
C ALA A 156 -16.71 -3.08 3.70
N ALA A 157 -16.14 -4.27 3.97
CA ALA A 157 -14.93 -4.73 3.31
C ALA A 157 -15.14 -5.00 1.81
N HIS A 158 -16.30 -5.52 1.41
CA HIS A 158 -16.65 -5.64 -0.02
C HIS A 158 -16.77 -4.28 -0.70
N ALA A 159 -17.54 -3.36 -0.11
CA ALA A 159 -17.70 -2.00 -0.65
C ALA A 159 -16.35 -1.26 -0.75
N ALA A 160 -15.48 -1.39 0.25
CA ALA A 160 -14.14 -0.83 0.23
C ALA A 160 -13.29 -1.41 -0.92
N ARG A 161 -13.41 -2.71 -1.22
CA ARG A 161 -12.67 -3.32 -2.33
C ARG A 161 -13.18 -2.85 -3.68
N GLU A 162 -14.48 -2.64 -3.85
CA GLU A 162 -15.04 -2.05 -5.07
C GLU A 162 -14.45 -0.66 -5.32
N CYS A 163 -14.45 0.21 -4.30
CA CYS A 163 -13.81 1.53 -4.40
C CYS A 163 -12.30 1.44 -4.69
N LEU A 164 -11.60 0.46 -4.12
CA LEU A 164 -10.17 0.26 -4.41
C LEU A 164 -9.89 -0.16 -5.84
N VAL A 165 -10.78 -0.94 -6.46
CA VAL A 165 -10.66 -1.29 -7.88
C VAL A 165 -10.73 -0.03 -8.73
N GLU A 166 -11.71 0.84 -8.46
CA GLU A 166 -11.84 2.12 -9.18
C GLU A 166 -10.61 3.01 -9.00
N VAL A 167 -10.10 3.13 -7.77
CA VAL A 167 -8.86 3.89 -7.46
C VAL A 167 -7.66 3.31 -8.20
N ARG A 168 -7.50 1.98 -8.21
CA ARG A 168 -6.39 1.32 -8.93
C ARG A 168 -6.48 1.57 -10.43
N ASP A 169 -7.67 1.40 -11.01
CA ASP A 169 -7.89 1.57 -12.44
C ASP A 169 -7.60 3.02 -12.88
N GLU A 170 -7.94 4.01 -12.05
CA GLU A 170 -7.59 5.41 -12.29
C GLU A 170 -6.06 5.64 -12.26
N LEU A 171 -5.38 5.13 -11.22
CA LEU A 171 -3.93 5.27 -11.07
C LEU A 171 -3.16 4.58 -12.20
N GLU A 172 -3.61 3.39 -12.63
CA GLU A 172 -3.01 2.67 -13.76
C GLU A 172 -3.19 3.43 -15.08
N ARG A 173 -4.37 4.02 -15.30
CA ARG A 173 -4.65 4.85 -16.47
C ARG A 173 -3.75 6.08 -16.50
N GLU A 174 -3.58 6.73 -15.36
CA GLU A 174 -2.74 7.91 -15.21
C GLU A 174 -1.25 7.57 -15.37
N LEU A 175 -0.81 6.41 -14.89
CA LEU A 175 0.54 5.91 -15.14
C LEU A 175 0.77 5.63 -16.63
N ALA A 176 -0.21 5.06 -17.34
CA ALA A 176 -0.12 4.81 -18.77
C ALA A 176 -0.02 6.11 -19.58
N LEU A 177 -0.87 7.09 -19.29
CA LEU A 177 -0.84 8.42 -19.90
C LEU A 177 0.53 9.10 -19.72
N ARG A 178 1.11 9.01 -18.52
CA ARG A 178 2.41 9.63 -18.20
C ARG A 178 3.61 8.84 -18.68
N THR A 179 3.46 7.56 -18.99
CA THR A 179 4.53 6.75 -19.58
C THR A 179 4.57 6.83 -21.09
N GLY A 180 3.55 7.43 -21.73
CA GLY A 180 3.43 7.47 -23.19
C GLY A 180 3.17 6.09 -23.79
N VAL A 181 2.90 5.09 -22.94
CA VAL A 181 2.39 3.79 -23.36
C VAL A 181 0.91 4.01 -23.59
N THR A 182 0.54 4.37 -24.81
CA THR A 182 -0.82 4.15 -25.28
C THR A 182 -1.11 2.68 -25.07
N GLN A 183 -2.08 2.37 -24.19
CA GLN A 183 -2.66 1.02 -24.15
C GLN A 183 -2.91 0.59 -25.59
N PRO A 184 -2.56 -0.64 -26.00
CA PRO A 184 -3.02 -1.13 -27.27
C PRO A 184 -4.54 -0.99 -27.24
N ALA A 185 -5.04 -0.19 -28.17
CA ALA A 185 -6.46 -0.04 -28.40
C ALA A 185 -7.06 -1.45 -28.39
N LEU A 186 -8.07 -1.67 -27.56
CA LEU A 186 -9.01 -2.76 -27.73
C LEU A 186 -9.72 -2.53 -29.08
N SER A 187 -9.00 -2.82 -30.17
CA SER A 187 -9.50 -2.89 -31.53
C SER A 187 -9.64 -4.36 -31.88
N GLY A 188 -10.87 -4.84 -31.74
CA GLY A 188 -11.46 -5.86 -32.60
C GLY A 188 -11.19 -7.31 -32.24
N SER A 189 -12.25 -8.06 -31.93
CA SER A 189 -13.03 -8.65 -33.01
C SER A 189 -14.38 -9.11 -32.50
N LEU A 190 -15.43 -8.71 -33.22
CA LEU A 190 -16.70 -9.39 -33.27
C LEU A 190 -16.47 -10.89 -33.55
N HIS A 191 -17.14 -11.74 -32.78
CA HIS A 191 -17.89 -12.90 -33.28
C HIS A 191 -18.95 -13.30 -32.26
#